data_AF-A0A497T0P0-F1
#
_entry.id   AF-A0A497T0P0-F1
#
_cell.length_a   1.000
_cell.length_b   1.000
_cell.length_c   1.000
_cell.angle_alpha   90.00
_cell.angle_beta   90.00
_cell.angle_gamma   90.00
#
_symmetry.space_group_name_H-M   'P 1'
#
loop_
_entity.id
_entity.type
_entity.pdbx_description
1 polymer ?
#
loop_
_entity_poly.entity_id
_entity_poly.type
_entity_poly.pdbx_seq_one_letter_code
_entity_poly.pdbx_strand_id
1 'polypeptide(L)'
;MHINKFLVTGVFSAVLALVLLSGIMNTGYAQQSSDIINVSVTVRQKTIIDITPTSLTWTDVDPGSEAGASNETNGWGSIQIENLGSTNISYVWFNNSYPASRPFGTGANGSYDAGNFVVIKRNWTGTVYYFPNRFEYNASKTIIYVTVPSGWWYGRFRNASWEYFWAVNASKYPSCNQTGTEFRIGIYAHNKTSQGSTDLTDPTQYREYSLTNDGSWGYAAVNVSPDNTSYCVAVANTCDRAMFYHWNMDAPGAGSCANAEYFSDSTLTPGDWLIADVLVRVPYGVAYGQVQTGQLTVIAQV
;
A
#
# COMPACT_ATOMS: atom_id res chain seq x y z
N MET A 1 -103.90 69.07 -23.90
CA MET A 1 -103.16 70.10 -23.14
C MET A 1 -103.17 69.69 -21.67
N HIS A 2 -101.99 69.33 -21.12
CA HIS A 2 -101.67 68.98 -19.72
C HIS A 2 -102.45 67.83 -19.04
N ILE A 3 -101.95 66.59 -18.99
CA ILE A 3 -100.98 65.98 -18.03
C ILE A 3 -101.53 66.03 -16.58
N ASN A 4 -102.34 65.04 -16.16
CA ASN A 4 -102.00 63.79 -15.42
C ASN A 4 -101.36 64.03 -14.04
N LYS A 5 -102.15 63.95 -12.96
CA LYS A 5 -102.49 62.75 -12.12
C LYS A 5 -101.45 62.46 -11.03
N PHE A 6 -101.75 62.99 -9.83
CA PHE A 6 -101.86 62.29 -8.54
C PHE A 6 -101.27 60.86 -8.45
N LEU A 7 -100.42 60.58 -7.45
CA LEU A 7 -100.80 59.97 -6.15
C LEU A 7 -99.52 59.47 -5.37
N VAL A 8 -99.58 59.64 -4.04
CA VAL A 8 -98.98 58.83 -2.95
C VAL A 8 -97.48 58.98 -2.60
N THR A 9 -97.28 59.72 -1.52
CA THR A 9 -96.20 59.62 -0.53
C THR A 9 -96.38 58.46 0.44
N GLY A 10 -95.30 57.73 0.76
CA GLY A 10 -95.02 57.34 2.15
C GLY A 10 -94.68 55.88 2.44
N VAL A 11 -93.42 55.68 2.83
CA VAL A 11 -92.84 54.54 3.57
C VAL A 11 -92.33 53.37 2.73
N PHE A 12 -91.05 53.49 2.31
CA PHE A 12 -90.23 52.40 1.78
C PHE A 12 -89.39 51.80 2.91
N SER A 13 -89.61 50.51 3.16
CA SER A 13 -88.81 49.65 4.04
C SER A 13 -87.37 49.52 3.54
N ALA A 14 -86.43 49.47 4.49
CA ALA A 14 -85.00 49.37 4.29
C ALA A 14 -84.59 48.21 3.37
N VAL A 15 -83.97 48.56 2.23
CA VAL A 15 -83.29 47.63 1.33
C VAL A 15 -81.78 47.81 1.48
N LEU A 16 -81.17 46.68 1.80
CA LEU A 16 -79.77 46.29 1.68
C LEU A 16 -78.98 46.98 0.55
N ALA A 17 -77.97 47.77 0.92
CA ALA A 17 -76.81 48.14 0.10
C ALA A 17 -75.68 48.49 1.09
N LEU A 18 -74.89 47.52 1.58
CA LEU A 18 -73.70 46.98 0.92
C LEU A 18 -72.97 48.04 0.09
N VAL A 19 -71.83 48.50 0.63
CA VAL A 19 -70.63 49.07 -0.01
C VAL A 19 -70.11 50.17 0.92
N LEU A 20 -69.22 49.78 1.83
CA LEU A 20 -68.17 50.65 2.37
C LEU A 20 -67.06 49.76 2.93
N LEU A 21 -65.95 49.81 2.20
CA LEU A 21 -64.64 49.24 2.46
C LEU A 21 -64.18 49.49 3.90
N SER A 22 -63.67 48.44 4.55
CA SER A 22 -62.40 48.52 5.27
C SER A 22 -61.95 47.13 5.72
N GLY A 23 -60.83 46.66 5.14
CA GLY A 23 -59.99 45.64 5.78
C GLY A 23 -60.13 44.23 5.24
N ILE A 24 -60.11 44.02 3.92
CA ILE A 24 -59.59 42.74 3.41
C ILE A 24 -58.12 42.72 3.82
N MET A 25 -57.81 41.90 4.83
CA MET A 25 -56.43 41.55 5.14
C MET A 25 -55.85 40.89 3.89
N ASN A 26 -55.07 41.65 3.12
CA ASN A 26 -54.11 41.08 2.20
C ASN A 26 -53.09 40.35 3.08
N THR A 27 -53.39 39.11 3.46
CA THR A 27 -52.35 38.13 3.68
C THR A 27 -51.70 37.95 2.32
N GLY A 28 -50.73 38.82 2.02
CA GLY A 28 -49.82 38.63 0.92
C GLY A 28 -49.10 37.32 1.20
N TYR A 29 -49.66 36.22 0.74
CA TYR A 29 -48.91 35.00 0.55
C TYR A 29 -47.71 35.40 -0.29
N ALA A 30 -46.49 35.05 0.15
CA ALA A 30 -45.34 35.18 -0.73
C ALA A 30 -45.67 34.41 -2.01
N GLN A 31 -45.93 35.13 -3.12
CA GLN A 31 -46.18 34.50 -4.41
C GLN A 31 -44.88 33.87 -4.86
N GLN A 32 -44.73 32.58 -4.59
CA GLN A 32 -43.61 31.80 -5.08
C GLN A 32 -43.95 31.34 -6.50
N SER A 33 -43.21 31.86 -7.47
CA SER A 33 -43.18 31.37 -8.85
C SER A 33 -41.81 30.73 -9.06
N SER A 34 -41.80 29.49 -9.52
CA SER A 34 -40.57 28.76 -9.87
C SER A 34 -40.68 28.23 -11.28
N ASP A 35 -39.56 28.26 -11.99
CA ASP A 35 -39.39 27.65 -13.30
C ASP A 35 -38.17 26.70 -13.23
N ILE A 36 -38.13 25.67 -14.08
CA ILE A 36 -37.11 24.62 -14.05
C ILE A 36 -36.42 24.56 -15.41
N ILE A 37 -35.09 24.53 -15.39
CA ILE A 37 -34.28 24.18 -16.56
C ILE A 37 -33.60 22.82 -16.34
N ASN A 38 -33.40 22.08 -17.43
CA ASN A 38 -32.62 20.86 -17.42
C ASN A 38 -31.14 21.17 -17.64
N VAL A 39 -30.27 20.63 -16.78
CA VAL A 39 -28.81 20.73 -16.91
C VAL A 39 -28.26 19.32 -17.11
N SER A 40 -27.42 19.13 -18.13
CA SER A 40 -26.74 17.86 -18.40
C SER A 40 -25.23 18.06 -18.48
N VAL A 41 -24.49 17.08 -17.95
CA VAL A 41 -23.02 17.08 -17.93
C VAL A 41 -22.53 15.68 -18.32
N THR A 42 -21.58 15.62 -19.26
CA THR A 42 -20.88 14.38 -19.62
C THR A 42 -19.46 14.44 -19.05
N VAL A 43 -19.15 13.51 -18.16
CA VAL A 43 -17.83 13.42 -17.52
C VAL A 43 -16.90 12.57 -18.40
N ARG A 44 -15.67 13.03 -18.62
CA ARG A 44 -14.64 12.26 -19.34
C ARG A 44 -14.00 11.23 -18.41
N GLN A 45 -13.62 10.08 -18.97
CA GLN A 45 -12.86 9.06 -18.24
C GLN A 45 -11.47 9.58 -17.86
N LYS A 46 -11.08 9.33 -16.62
CA LYS A 46 -9.80 9.71 -16.04
C LYS A 46 -9.48 8.78 -14.88
N THR A 47 -8.28 8.21 -14.85
CA THR A 47 -7.80 7.39 -13.73
C THR A 47 -6.75 8.20 -12.98
N ILE A 48 -7.00 8.49 -11.70
CA ILE A 48 -6.07 9.21 -10.82
C ILE A 48 -6.20 8.63 -9.43
N ILE A 49 -5.07 8.45 -8.77
CA ILE A 49 -5.01 8.28 -7.32
C ILE A 49 -4.35 9.48 -6.66
N ASP A 50 -4.80 9.80 -5.46
CA ASP A 50 -4.10 10.70 -4.53
C ASP A 50 -3.59 9.91 -3.33
N ILE A 51 -2.44 10.33 -2.79
CA ILE A 51 -1.80 9.70 -1.65
C ILE A 51 -1.55 10.76 -0.58
N THR A 52 -2.13 10.57 0.60
CA THR A 52 -1.97 11.48 1.74
C THR A 52 -1.57 10.70 3.01
N PRO A 53 -0.52 11.11 3.74
CA PRO A 53 0.44 12.17 3.40
C PRO A 53 1.34 11.78 2.21
N THR A 54 1.92 12.79 1.54
CA THR A 54 2.83 12.59 0.39
C THR A 54 4.26 12.23 0.81
N SER A 55 4.57 12.32 2.11
CA SER A 55 5.86 11.92 2.67
C SER A 55 5.71 11.43 4.11
N LEU A 56 6.57 10.49 4.50
CA LEU A 56 6.70 9.98 5.85
C LEU A 56 8.17 10.06 6.23
N THR A 57 8.48 10.57 7.42
CA THR A 57 9.87 10.73 7.88
C THR A 57 10.03 10.19 9.29
N TRP A 58 10.85 9.14 9.42
CA TRP A 58 11.28 8.63 10.72
C TRP A 58 12.66 9.18 11.07
N THR A 59 12.81 9.65 12.30
CA THR A 59 14.07 10.17 12.84
C THR A 59 14.50 9.34 14.06
N ASP A 60 15.81 9.33 14.34
CA ASP A 60 16.40 8.65 15.50
C ASP A 60 15.96 7.18 15.67
N VAL A 61 15.88 6.45 14.56
CA VAL A 61 15.55 5.01 14.56
C VAL A 61 16.80 4.18 14.81
N ASP A 62 16.79 3.40 15.89
CA ASP A 62 17.91 2.52 16.24
C ASP A 62 18.07 1.36 15.25
N PRO A 63 19.29 1.01 14.83
CA PRO A 63 19.54 -0.22 14.09
C PRO A 63 19.06 -1.46 14.86
N GLY A 64 18.31 -2.32 14.18
CA GLY A 64 17.67 -3.51 14.77
C GLY A 64 16.28 -3.25 15.36
N SER A 65 15.68 -2.08 15.10
CA SER A 65 14.35 -1.72 15.59
C SER A 65 13.32 -1.55 14.46
N GLU A 66 12.06 -1.50 14.88
CA GLU A 66 10.94 -1.06 14.05
C GLU A 66 10.52 0.34 14.51
N ALA A 67 10.11 1.19 13.57
CA ALA A 67 9.62 2.53 13.85
C ALA A 67 8.31 2.77 13.09
N GLY A 68 7.24 3.06 13.84
CA GLY A 68 5.89 3.33 13.33
C GLY A 68 5.46 4.77 13.59
N ALA A 69 4.15 4.99 13.75
CA ALA A 69 3.56 6.32 13.94
C ALA A 69 4.21 7.15 15.05
N SER A 70 4.53 6.52 16.19
CA SER A 70 5.15 7.17 17.36
C SER A 70 6.54 7.75 17.10
N ASN A 71 7.21 7.29 16.04
CA ASN A 71 8.56 7.67 15.67
C ASN A 71 8.59 8.49 14.37
N GLU A 72 7.44 8.63 13.70
CA GLU A 72 7.29 9.45 12.51
C GLU A 72 7.13 10.91 12.92
N THR A 73 7.76 11.82 12.18
CA THR A 73 7.93 13.24 12.53
C THR A 73 6.61 13.97 12.74
N ASN A 74 5.57 13.62 12.00
CA ASN A 74 4.24 14.21 12.08
C ASN A 74 3.21 13.27 12.74
N GLY A 75 3.65 12.12 13.26
CA GLY A 75 2.79 11.12 13.89
C GLY A 75 1.99 10.25 12.91
N TRP A 76 2.30 10.27 11.61
CA TRP A 76 1.61 9.45 10.63
C TRP A 76 2.08 7.99 10.70
N GLY A 77 1.13 7.06 10.85
CA GLY A 77 1.37 5.62 10.78
C GLY A 77 0.84 4.93 9.53
N SER A 78 0.24 5.71 8.63
CA SER A 78 -0.54 5.21 7.51
C SER A 78 -0.55 6.22 6.36
N ILE A 79 -0.87 5.73 5.17
CA ILE A 79 -1.23 6.55 4.01
C ILE A 79 -2.65 6.18 3.56
N GLN A 80 -3.40 7.18 3.14
CA GLN A 80 -4.68 7.03 2.45
C GLN A 80 -4.45 7.12 0.94
N ILE A 81 -5.11 6.22 0.20
CA ILE A 81 -5.09 6.15 -1.26
C ILE A 81 -6.51 6.38 -1.73
N GLU A 82 -6.76 7.49 -2.41
CA GLU A 82 -8.10 7.90 -2.85
C GLU A 82 -8.20 7.87 -4.38
N ASN A 83 -9.31 7.35 -4.91
CA ASN A 83 -9.61 7.43 -6.34
C ASN A 83 -10.21 8.81 -6.69
N LEU A 84 -9.35 9.76 -7.07
CA LEU A 84 -9.78 11.08 -7.58
C LEU A 84 -10.21 11.05 -9.06
N GLY A 85 -10.20 9.88 -9.68
CA GLY A 85 -10.59 9.68 -11.06
C GLY A 85 -12.11 9.68 -11.29
N SER A 86 -12.49 9.28 -12.48
CA SER A 86 -13.86 9.02 -12.92
C SER A 86 -14.04 7.58 -13.43
N THR A 87 -13.01 6.74 -13.27
CA THR A 87 -13.02 5.31 -13.58
C THR A 87 -12.86 4.51 -12.29
N ASN A 88 -13.53 3.36 -12.21
CA ASN A 88 -13.28 2.40 -11.14
C ASN A 88 -11.86 1.85 -11.24
N ILE A 89 -11.18 1.72 -10.10
CA ILE A 89 -9.89 1.03 -9.97
C ILE A 89 -10.19 -0.39 -9.48
N SER A 90 -9.71 -1.39 -10.20
CA SER A 90 -9.92 -2.81 -9.88
C SER A 90 -8.81 -3.37 -8.98
N TYR A 91 -7.57 -2.87 -9.13
CA TYR A 91 -6.42 -3.38 -8.39
C TYR A 91 -5.53 -2.26 -7.87
N VAL A 92 -5.01 -2.44 -6.65
CA VAL A 92 -3.98 -1.58 -6.04
C VAL A 92 -2.85 -2.45 -5.50
N TRP A 93 -1.61 -2.10 -5.79
CA TRP A 93 -0.41 -2.76 -5.26
C TRP A 93 0.74 -1.75 -5.08
N PHE A 94 1.87 -2.23 -4.55
CA PHE A 94 2.96 -1.39 -4.09
C PHE A 94 4.32 -1.87 -4.56
N ASN A 95 5.17 -0.91 -4.95
CA ASN A 95 6.59 -1.13 -5.17
C ASN A 95 7.37 -0.18 -4.24
N ASN A 96 8.60 -0.52 -3.90
CA ASN A 96 9.50 0.43 -3.22
C ASN A 96 10.90 0.42 -3.82
N SER A 97 11.61 1.53 -3.64
CA SER A 97 13.01 1.65 -4.03
C SER A 97 13.92 0.77 -3.16
N TYR A 98 15.12 0.53 -3.66
CA TYR A 98 16.12 -0.31 -3.03
C TYR A 98 17.52 0.05 -3.53
N PRO A 99 18.58 -0.29 -2.79
CA PRO A 99 19.95 0.01 -3.20
C PRO A 99 20.32 -0.62 -4.55
N ALA A 100 21.18 0.01 -5.34
CA ALA A 100 21.66 -0.62 -6.58
C ALA A 100 22.63 -1.78 -6.33
N SER A 101 23.26 -1.82 -5.15
CA SER A 101 24.27 -2.80 -4.75
C SER A 101 24.23 -3.05 -3.24
N ARG A 102 24.95 -4.06 -2.77
CA ARG A 102 25.00 -4.45 -1.35
C ARG A 102 25.37 -3.26 -0.44
N PRO A 103 24.45 -2.75 0.40
CA PRO A 103 24.71 -1.54 1.19
C PRO A 103 25.47 -1.84 2.50
N PHE A 104 25.42 -3.08 2.98
CA PHE A 104 25.94 -3.47 4.29
C PHE A 104 27.47 -3.56 4.32
N GLY A 105 28.08 -3.18 5.43
CA GLY A 105 29.53 -3.30 5.63
C GLY A 105 30.38 -2.37 4.76
N THR A 106 29.78 -1.34 4.14
CA THR A 106 30.49 -0.25 3.46
C THR A 106 30.90 0.87 4.42
N GLY A 107 30.17 1.03 5.53
CA GLY A 107 30.33 2.14 6.47
C GLY A 107 29.72 3.47 5.98
N ALA A 108 29.13 3.50 4.78
CA ALA A 108 28.57 4.71 4.19
C ALA A 108 27.03 4.70 4.28
N ASN A 109 26.45 5.71 4.94
CA ASN A 109 25.00 5.94 5.02
C ASN A 109 24.36 6.09 3.63
N GLY A 110 25.06 6.75 2.70
CA GLY A 110 24.62 6.94 1.32
C GLY A 110 24.58 5.66 0.47
N SER A 111 25.01 4.50 0.98
CA SER A 111 24.82 3.22 0.29
C SER A 111 23.44 2.62 0.52
N TYR A 112 22.72 3.04 1.57
CA TYR A 112 21.40 2.51 1.93
C TYR A 112 20.29 3.33 1.29
N ASP A 113 19.16 2.69 1.02
CA ASP A 113 17.93 3.28 0.51
C ASP A 113 16.81 2.99 1.52
N ALA A 114 16.16 4.04 2.03
CA ALA A 114 15.12 3.91 3.05
C ALA A 114 13.88 3.13 2.57
N GLY A 115 13.61 3.09 1.27
CA GLY A 115 12.51 2.34 0.68
C GLY A 115 12.63 0.85 0.95
N ASN A 116 13.87 0.33 0.98
CA ASN A 116 14.15 -1.07 1.27
C ASN A 116 13.86 -1.46 2.74
N PHE A 117 13.58 -0.49 3.62
CA PHE A 117 13.18 -0.71 5.00
C PHE A 117 11.66 -0.71 5.20
N VAL A 118 10.90 -0.24 4.21
CA VAL A 118 9.45 -0.06 4.31
C VAL A 118 8.74 -1.40 4.34
N VAL A 119 7.84 -1.55 5.30
CA VAL A 119 6.83 -2.61 5.30
C VAL A 119 5.45 -2.00 5.44
N ILE A 120 4.47 -2.65 4.83
CA ILE A 120 3.08 -2.18 4.85
C ILE A 120 2.13 -3.32 5.22
N LYS A 121 0.98 -2.95 5.77
CA LYS A 121 -0.16 -3.85 5.94
C LYS A 121 -1.47 -3.13 5.63
N ARG A 122 -2.51 -3.90 5.32
CA ARG A 122 -3.89 -3.41 5.29
C ARG A 122 -4.27 -2.86 6.66
N ASN A 123 -4.98 -1.73 6.71
CA ASN A 123 -5.43 -1.07 7.93
C ASN A 123 -6.58 -1.82 8.64
N TRP A 124 -6.41 -3.12 8.88
CA TRP A 124 -7.34 -3.98 9.58
C TRP A 124 -6.66 -4.64 10.79
N THR A 125 -7.46 -5.06 11.76
CA THR A 125 -6.95 -5.81 12.92
C THR A 125 -6.48 -7.19 12.50
N GLY A 126 -5.32 -7.63 13.03
CA GLY A 126 -4.79 -8.97 12.79
C GLY A 126 -4.05 -9.16 11.46
N THR A 127 -3.79 -8.09 10.70
CA THR A 127 -2.98 -8.14 9.48
C THR A 127 -1.49 -8.04 9.80
N VAL A 128 -0.66 -8.64 8.94
CA VAL A 128 0.80 -8.72 9.09
C VAL A 128 1.49 -7.70 8.20
N TYR A 129 2.57 -7.09 8.69
CA TYR A 129 3.44 -6.23 7.90
C TYR A 129 4.38 -7.03 7.00
N TYR A 130 4.29 -6.75 5.70
CA TYR A 130 5.18 -7.30 4.69
C TYR A 130 5.94 -6.20 3.97
N PHE A 131 7.16 -6.49 3.54
CA PHE A 131 7.84 -5.67 2.54
C PHE A 131 7.03 -5.72 1.23
N PRO A 132 6.71 -4.57 0.60
CA PRO A 132 6.22 -4.59 -0.77
C PRO A 132 7.21 -5.33 -1.67
N ASN A 133 8.47 -4.91 -1.63
CA ASN A 133 9.63 -5.67 -2.06
C ASN A 133 10.89 -5.31 -1.25
N ARG A 134 11.79 -6.26 -1.06
CA ARG A 134 13.06 -6.04 -0.37
C ARG A 134 14.18 -6.77 -1.08
N PHE A 135 15.22 -6.03 -1.45
CA PHE A 135 16.43 -6.62 -1.98
C PHE A 135 17.41 -7.01 -0.89
N GLU A 136 17.91 -8.22 -1.02
CA GLU A 136 19.03 -8.76 -0.28
C GLU A 136 20.10 -9.26 -1.23
N TYR A 137 21.35 -9.11 -0.84
CA TYR A 137 22.49 -9.40 -1.70
C TYR A 137 23.30 -10.56 -1.14
N ASN A 138 24.02 -11.23 -2.02
CA ASN A 138 24.94 -12.27 -1.63
C ASN A 138 25.98 -11.73 -0.63
N ALA A 139 26.45 -12.61 0.25
CA ALA A 139 27.52 -12.30 1.16
C ALA A 139 28.81 -12.14 0.36
N SER A 140 29.38 -10.93 0.34
CA SER A 140 30.64 -10.66 -0.36
C SER A 140 31.88 -11.11 0.42
N LYS A 141 31.70 -11.61 1.65
CA LYS A 141 32.74 -12.11 2.55
C LYS A 141 32.19 -13.32 3.28
N THR A 142 33.06 -14.30 3.52
CA THR A 142 32.70 -15.51 4.27
C THR A 142 32.15 -15.14 5.64
N ILE A 143 30.98 -15.69 5.96
CA ILE A 143 30.41 -15.63 7.31
C ILE A 143 30.80 -16.93 8.00
N ILE A 144 31.80 -16.86 8.87
CA ILE A 144 32.52 -18.04 9.41
C ILE A 144 31.64 -19.04 10.17
N TYR A 145 30.47 -18.61 10.64
CA TYR A 145 29.55 -19.43 11.41
C TYR A 145 28.37 -19.94 10.56
N VAL A 146 28.32 -19.60 9.27
CA VAL A 146 27.30 -20.07 8.32
C VAL A 146 27.87 -21.19 7.47
N THR A 147 27.25 -22.35 7.53
CA THR A 147 27.57 -23.53 6.72
C THR A 147 26.55 -23.65 5.60
N VAL A 148 27.01 -23.75 4.36
CA VAL A 148 26.18 -23.98 3.17
C VAL A 148 26.78 -25.12 2.34
N PRO A 149 25.97 -25.83 1.53
CA PRO A 149 26.52 -26.82 0.61
C PRO A 149 27.57 -26.20 -0.33
N SER A 150 28.58 -26.99 -0.69
CA SER A 150 29.65 -26.52 -1.58
C SER A 150 29.09 -26.01 -2.91
N GLY A 151 29.58 -24.86 -3.37
CA GLY A 151 29.15 -24.23 -4.62
C GLY A 151 27.83 -23.45 -4.54
N TRP A 152 27.21 -23.35 -3.36
CA TRP A 152 26.01 -22.53 -3.17
C TRP A 152 26.35 -21.08 -2.85
N TRP A 153 25.52 -20.18 -3.36
CA TRP A 153 25.59 -18.75 -3.04
C TRP A 153 24.61 -18.46 -1.93
N TYR A 154 24.95 -17.54 -1.03
CA TYR A 154 24.14 -17.25 0.14
C TYR A 154 24.20 -15.79 0.53
N GLY A 155 23.20 -15.34 1.27
CA GLY A 155 23.09 -13.99 1.77
C GLY A 155 22.31 -13.97 3.08
N ARG A 156 21.82 -12.79 3.44
CA ARG A 156 21.01 -12.61 4.64
C ARG A 156 19.68 -12.01 4.26
N PHE A 157 18.60 -12.40 4.92
CA PHE A 157 17.32 -11.71 4.90
C PHE A 157 17.16 -11.00 6.24
N ARG A 158 17.19 -9.66 6.21
CA ARG A 158 17.23 -8.85 7.41
C ARG A 158 15.89 -8.18 7.64
N ASN A 159 15.35 -8.37 8.84
CA ASN A 159 14.04 -7.92 9.24
C ASN A 159 14.14 -7.28 10.64
N ALA A 160 14.48 -5.99 10.68
CA ALA A 160 14.83 -5.28 11.92
C ALA A 160 15.94 -6.02 12.72
N SER A 161 15.64 -6.51 13.93
CA SER A 161 16.61 -7.26 14.76
C SER A 161 16.79 -8.73 14.37
N TRP A 162 16.02 -9.21 13.39
CA TRP A 162 15.90 -10.63 13.06
C TRP A 162 16.55 -10.87 11.70
N GLU A 163 17.56 -11.73 11.66
CA GLU A 163 18.32 -12.00 10.46
C GLU A 163 18.30 -13.49 10.13
N TYR A 164 17.88 -13.84 8.92
CA TYR A 164 17.86 -15.22 8.42
C TYR A 164 18.92 -15.38 7.34
N PHE A 165 19.41 -16.59 7.13
CA PHE A 165 20.34 -16.88 6.05
C PHE A 165 19.60 -17.59 4.92
N TRP A 166 19.75 -17.09 3.70
CA TRP A 166 19.24 -17.76 2.50
C TRP A 166 20.40 -18.28 1.67
N ALA A 167 20.20 -19.37 0.95
CA ALA A 167 21.16 -19.91 0.01
C ALA A 167 20.47 -20.45 -1.26
N VAL A 168 21.18 -20.43 -2.38
CA VAL A 168 20.71 -20.93 -3.68
C VAL A 168 21.77 -21.83 -4.31
N ASN A 169 21.31 -22.91 -4.95
CA ASN A 169 22.18 -23.89 -5.59
C ASN A 169 22.78 -23.38 -6.92
N ALA A 170 23.79 -22.52 -6.81
CA ALA A 170 24.54 -22.01 -7.97
C ALA A 170 25.40 -23.07 -8.67
N SER A 171 25.51 -24.27 -8.11
CA SER A 171 26.31 -25.36 -8.68
C SER A 171 25.52 -26.28 -9.61
N LYS A 172 24.18 -26.29 -9.52
CA LYS A 172 23.31 -27.18 -10.30
C LYS A 172 23.17 -26.74 -11.75
N TYR A 173 23.12 -25.43 -11.98
CA TYR A 173 22.97 -24.82 -13.29
C TYR A 173 23.94 -23.64 -13.45
N PRO A 174 24.32 -23.26 -14.69
CA PRO A 174 25.16 -22.09 -14.93
C PRO A 174 24.57 -20.75 -14.43
N SER A 175 23.25 -20.69 -14.24
CA SER A 175 22.54 -19.53 -13.70
C SER A 175 21.64 -19.95 -12.53
N CYS A 176 21.52 -19.09 -11.51
CA CYS A 176 20.75 -19.39 -10.29
C CYS A 176 19.23 -19.31 -10.45
N ASN A 177 18.74 -19.02 -11.64
CA ASN A 177 17.32 -18.75 -11.89
C ASN A 177 16.58 -19.89 -12.60
N GLN A 178 17.22 -21.04 -12.84
CA GLN A 178 16.60 -22.11 -13.61
C GLN A 178 15.51 -22.83 -12.82
N THR A 179 14.47 -23.31 -13.52
CA THR A 179 13.42 -24.12 -12.90
C THR A 179 14.02 -25.38 -12.29
N GLY A 180 13.69 -25.67 -11.04
CA GLY A 180 14.28 -26.78 -10.29
C GLY A 180 15.53 -26.42 -9.47
N THR A 181 16.01 -25.18 -9.53
CA THR A 181 17.11 -24.72 -8.66
C THR A 181 16.64 -24.70 -7.21
N GLU A 182 17.41 -25.31 -6.30
CA GLU A 182 17.08 -25.32 -4.88
C GLU A 182 17.39 -23.96 -4.24
N PHE A 183 16.44 -23.49 -3.43
CA PHE A 183 16.56 -22.32 -2.58
C PHE A 183 16.28 -22.73 -1.13
N ARG A 184 17.18 -22.38 -0.21
CA ARG A 184 17.07 -22.66 1.22
C ARG A 184 17.01 -21.37 2.01
N ILE A 185 16.20 -21.36 3.06
CA ILE A 185 16.20 -20.29 4.07
C ILE A 185 16.15 -20.87 5.47
N GLY A 186 17.00 -20.34 6.36
CA GLY A 186 17.08 -20.77 7.75
C GLY A 186 15.77 -20.51 8.52
N ILE A 187 15.45 -21.37 9.49
CA ILE A 187 14.19 -21.29 10.24
C ILE A 187 14.30 -20.58 11.60
N TYR A 188 15.50 -20.32 12.10
CA TYR A 188 15.71 -19.53 13.31
C TYR A 188 16.51 -18.26 12.99
N ALA A 189 16.07 -17.12 13.52
CA ALA A 189 16.76 -15.86 13.33
C ALA A 189 18.08 -15.81 14.13
N HIS A 190 19.11 -15.29 13.48
CA HIS A 190 20.27 -14.71 14.11
C HIS A 190 19.92 -13.33 14.66
N ASN A 191 20.32 -13.05 15.90
CA ASN A 191 20.18 -11.76 16.57
C ASN A 191 21.26 -11.62 17.67
N LYS A 192 21.15 -10.62 18.55
CA LYS A 192 22.15 -10.38 19.62
C LYS A 192 22.29 -11.53 20.63
N THR A 193 21.26 -12.36 20.79
CA THR A 193 21.21 -13.42 21.82
C THR A 193 21.13 -14.83 21.24
N SER A 194 20.97 -14.98 19.93
CA SER A 194 20.84 -16.25 19.24
C SER A 194 21.67 -16.27 17.96
N GLN A 195 22.37 -17.38 17.72
CA GLN A 195 23.06 -17.59 16.45
C GLN A 195 22.09 -17.86 15.28
N GLY A 196 20.87 -18.32 15.57
CA GLY A 196 19.89 -18.71 14.55
C GLY A 196 20.27 -19.98 13.79
N SER A 197 19.60 -20.19 12.66
CA SER A 197 19.87 -21.31 11.75
C SER A 197 21.00 -20.95 10.81
N THR A 198 22.21 -21.38 11.18
CA THR A 198 23.42 -21.06 10.42
C THR A 198 23.93 -22.25 9.60
N ASP A 199 23.43 -23.47 9.82
CA ASP A 199 23.78 -24.64 9.04
C ASP A 199 22.68 -24.98 8.02
N LEU A 200 22.87 -24.58 6.75
CA LEU A 200 21.95 -24.89 5.65
C LEU A 200 22.26 -26.24 4.98
N THR A 201 23.03 -27.11 5.64
CA THR A 201 23.21 -28.52 5.25
C THR A 201 22.40 -29.48 6.13
N ASP A 202 21.99 -29.04 7.32
CA ASP A 202 21.10 -29.77 8.22
C ASP A 202 19.62 -29.48 7.90
N PRO A 203 18.82 -30.46 7.44
CA PRO A 203 17.42 -30.27 7.08
C PRO A 203 16.52 -29.83 8.25
N THR A 204 16.99 -29.91 9.49
CA THR A 204 16.28 -29.38 10.67
C THR A 204 16.45 -27.87 10.85
N GLN A 205 17.36 -27.25 10.10
CA GLN A 205 17.71 -25.83 10.24
C GLN A 205 17.18 -24.96 9.09
N TYR A 206 16.60 -25.54 8.04
CA TYR A 206 16.15 -24.77 6.88
C TYR A 206 14.82 -25.27 6.32
N ARG A 207 14.19 -24.41 5.51
CA ARG A 207 13.16 -24.78 4.56
C ARG A 207 13.75 -24.72 3.16
N GLU A 208 13.42 -25.70 2.33
CA GLU A 208 13.85 -25.78 0.95
C GLU A 208 12.68 -25.61 0.00
N TYR A 209 12.93 -24.89 -1.08
CA TYR A 209 11.99 -24.56 -2.13
C TYR A 209 12.66 -24.79 -3.48
N SER A 210 11.85 -25.11 -4.50
CA SER A 210 12.29 -25.16 -5.88
C SER A 210 11.92 -23.88 -6.59
N LEU A 211 12.89 -23.23 -7.22
CA LEU A 211 12.65 -22.05 -8.06
C LEU A 211 11.95 -22.43 -9.37
N THR A 212 11.16 -21.49 -9.90
CA THR A 212 10.56 -21.51 -11.23
C THR A 212 11.12 -20.35 -12.03
N ASN A 213 11.62 -20.61 -13.24
CA ASN A 213 12.17 -19.56 -14.10
C ASN A 213 11.07 -18.69 -14.72
N ASP A 214 11.27 -17.38 -14.73
CA ASP A 214 10.41 -16.42 -15.45
C ASP A 214 11.12 -15.74 -16.64
N GLY A 215 12.26 -16.29 -17.05
CA GLY A 215 13.22 -15.68 -17.96
C GLY A 215 14.46 -15.16 -17.21
N SER A 216 14.34 -14.00 -16.56
CA SER A 216 15.50 -13.31 -15.94
C SER A 216 15.70 -13.66 -14.46
N TRP A 217 14.67 -14.19 -13.81
CA TRP A 217 14.66 -14.53 -12.39
C TRP A 217 14.13 -15.94 -12.16
N GLY A 218 14.49 -16.51 -11.01
CA GLY A 218 13.96 -17.77 -10.52
C GLY A 218 13.17 -17.46 -9.27
N TYR A 219 11.87 -17.73 -9.26
CA TYR A 219 10.99 -17.37 -8.16
C TYR A 219 10.41 -18.57 -7.44
N ALA A 220 10.05 -18.40 -6.17
CA ALA A 220 9.31 -19.38 -5.38
C ALA A 220 8.45 -18.70 -4.31
N ALA A 221 7.34 -19.35 -3.95
CA ALA A 221 6.59 -19.01 -2.75
C ALA A 221 7.30 -19.60 -1.53
N VAL A 222 7.74 -18.74 -0.61
CA VAL A 222 8.53 -19.10 0.57
C VAL A 222 7.87 -18.62 1.85
N ASN A 223 8.12 -19.33 2.94
CA ASN A 223 7.67 -18.91 4.26
C ASN A 223 8.89 -18.64 5.14
N VAL A 224 9.01 -17.41 5.61
CA VAL A 224 10.08 -16.99 6.52
C VAL A 224 9.62 -17.22 7.96
N SER A 225 10.41 -17.96 8.73
CA SER A 225 10.14 -18.23 10.14
C SER A 225 10.31 -16.97 11.02
N PRO A 226 9.96 -17.04 12.33
CA PRO A 226 9.14 -18.05 13.00
C PRO A 226 7.65 -17.85 12.75
N ASP A 227 7.21 -16.66 12.36
CA ASP A 227 5.80 -16.33 12.14
C ASP A 227 5.23 -16.92 10.85
N ASN A 228 6.05 -17.72 10.15
CA ASN A 228 5.71 -18.32 8.87
C ASN A 228 5.24 -17.27 7.86
N THR A 229 5.86 -16.09 7.88
CA THR A 229 5.52 -14.95 7.05
C THR A 229 5.72 -15.30 5.57
N SER A 230 4.62 -15.30 4.83
CA SER A 230 4.56 -15.71 3.43
C SER A 230 5.11 -14.63 2.51
N TYR A 231 6.23 -14.89 1.86
CA TYR A 231 6.79 -14.04 0.81
C TYR A 231 6.90 -14.83 -0.49
N CYS A 232 6.96 -14.13 -1.61
CA CYS A 232 7.65 -14.64 -2.77
C CYS A 232 9.12 -14.24 -2.69
N VAL A 233 10.00 -15.11 -3.17
CA VAL A 233 11.40 -14.77 -3.42
C VAL A 233 11.67 -14.86 -4.90
N ALA A 234 12.42 -13.92 -5.46
CA ALA A 234 12.95 -13.97 -6.81
C ALA A 234 14.48 -13.84 -6.76
N VAL A 235 15.21 -14.83 -7.27
CA VAL A 235 16.67 -14.87 -7.31
C VAL A 235 17.17 -14.50 -8.70
N ALA A 236 18.13 -13.58 -8.77
CA ALA A 236 18.71 -13.15 -10.04
C ALA A 236 19.49 -14.29 -10.69
N ASN A 237 19.51 -14.34 -12.02
CA ASN A 237 20.31 -15.32 -12.78
C ASN A 237 21.81 -15.31 -12.40
N THR A 238 22.33 -14.16 -11.98
CA THR A 238 23.70 -13.89 -11.52
C THR A 238 23.99 -14.32 -10.08
N CYS A 239 22.99 -14.82 -9.34
CA CYS A 239 23.12 -15.29 -7.95
C CYS A 239 23.47 -14.21 -6.91
N ASP A 240 23.72 -12.97 -7.34
CA ASP A 240 24.24 -11.87 -6.52
C ASP A 240 23.18 -11.19 -5.64
N ARG A 241 21.90 -11.44 -5.92
CA ARG A 241 20.79 -10.85 -5.17
C ARG A 241 19.49 -11.67 -5.25
N ALA A 242 18.67 -11.48 -4.23
CA ALA A 242 17.32 -12.00 -4.12
C ALA A 242 16.36 -10.88 -3.70
N MET A 243 15.17 -10.85 -4.29
CA MET A 243 14.07 -9.96 -3.92
C MET A 243 13.03 -10.76 -3.14
N PHE A 244 12.69 -10.34 -1.92
CA PHE A 244 11.57 -10.86 -1.15
C PHE A 244 10.40 -9.89 -1.27
N TYR A 245 9.23 -10.35 -1.69
CA TYR A 245 8.10 -9.46 -2.00
C TYR A 245 6.76 -10.10 -1.66
N HIS A 246 5.75 -9.26 -1.43
CA HIS A 246 4.38 -9.67 -1.12
C HIS A 246 3.35 -8.77 -1.82
N TRP A 247 3.53 -7.45 -1.71
CA TRP A 247 2.62 -6.46 -2.30
C TRP A 247 3.04 -5.94 -3.67
N ASN A 248 4.13 -6.45 -4.25
CA ASN A 248 4.64 -6.01 -5.54
C ASN A 248 4.19 -6.98 -6.65
N MET A 249 3.16 -6.59 -7.39
CA MET A 249 2.63 -7.37 -8.51
C MET A 249 3.40 -7.17 -9.83
N ASP A 250 4.35 -6.23 -9.87
CA ASP A 250 5.31 -6.07 -10.97
C ASP A 250 6.59 -6.89 -10.75
N ALA A 251 6.72 -7.56 -9.61
CA ALA A 251 7.90 -8.33 -9.26
C ALA A 251 8.03 -9.59 -10.14
N PRO A 252 9.27 -10.08 -10.35
CA PRO A 252 9.51 -11.26 -11.17
C PRO A 252 8.71 -12.47 -10.66
N GLY A 253 7.85 -13.07 -11.51
CA GLY A 253 6.99 -14.20 -11.15
C GLY A 253 5.76 -13.87 -10.31
N ALA A 254 5.45 -12.60 -10.01
CA ALA A 254 4.33 -12.23 -9.13
C ALA A 254 2.96 -12.74 -9.61
N GLY A 255 2.70 -12.76 -10.92
CA GLY A 255 1.46 -13.28 -11.48
C GLY A 255 1.23 -14.80 -11.32
N SER A 256 2.21 -15.54 -10.79
CA SER A 256 2.11 -17.01 -10.58
C SER A 256 2.60 -17.47 -9.21
N CYS A 257 3.31 -16.62 -8.47
CA CYS A 257 3.77 -16.94 -7.13
C CYS A 257 2.62 -16.81 -6.12
N ALA A 258 2.33 -17.90 -5.39
CA ALA A 258 1.16 -17.98 -4.51
C ALA A 258 1.16 -17.01 -3.31
N ASN A 259 2.29 -16.40 -2.99
CA ASN A 259 2.45 -15.48 -1.86
C ASN A 259 2.51 -14.00 -2.29
N ALA A 260 2.33 -13.71 -3.59
CA ALA A 260 2.21 -12.35 -4.10
C ALA A 260 0.73 -12.05 -4.31
N GLU A 261 0.29 -10.90 -3.83
CA GLU A 261 -1.09 -10.48 -4.00
C GLU A 261 -1.22 -8.97 -4.16
N TYR A 262 -2.31 -8.56 -4.82
CA TYR A 262 -2.72 -7.17 -4.81
C TYR A 262 -3.00 -6.75 -3.36
N PHE A 263 -2.60 -5.53 -3.01
CA PHE A 263 -2.98 -4.94 -1.73
C PHE A 263 -4.50 -4.77 -1.64
N SER A 264 -5.15 -4.44 -2.76
CA SER A 264 -6.61 -4.45 -2.90
C SER A 264 -6.99 -4.97 -4.27
N ASP A 265 -7.94 -5.89 -4.32
CA ASP A 265 -8.66 -6.36 -5.51
C ASP A 265 -10.16 -5.98 -5.46
N SER A 266 -10.56 -5.25 -4.42
CA SER A 266 -11.89 -4.65 -4.34
C SER A 266 -11.95 -3.38 -5.18
N THR A 267 -13.06 -3.23 -5.92
CA THR A 267 -13.33 -2.06 -6.74
C THR A 267 -13.33 -0.78 -5.91
N LEU A 268 -12.37 0.11 -6.18
CA LEU A 268 -12.31 1.44 -5.61
C LEU A 268 -13.01 2.41 -6.59
N THR A 269 -14.24 2.80 -6.26
CA THR A 269 -15.03 3.71 -7.12
C THR A 269 -14.55 5.16 -7.01
N PRO A 270 -14.86 6.05 -7.97
CA PRO A 270 -14.55 7.48 -7.86
C PRO A 270 -15.01 8.09 -6.52
N GLY A 271 -14.09 8.74 -5.81
CA GLY A 271 -14.31 9.32 -4.48
C GLY A 271 -14.18 8.33 -3.30
N ASP A 272 -13.88 7.06 -3.58
CA ASP A 272 -13.62 6.04 -2.56
C ASP A 272 -12.13 5.98 -2.21
N TRP A 273 -11.80 5.42 -1.05
CA TRP A 273 -10.42 5.34 -0.54
C TRP A 273 -10.13 4.05 0.21
N LEU A 274 -8.83 3.74 0.32
CA LEU A 274 -8.32 2.68 1.17
C LEU A 274 -7.10 3.16 1.96
N ILE A 275 -6.75 2.45 3.03
CA ILE A 275 -5.66 2.84 3.94
C ILE A 275 -4.62 1.72 4.03
N ALA A 276 -3.36 2.11 3.89
CA ALA A 276 -2.21 1.25 4.15
C ALA A 276 -1.45 1.76 5.37
N ASP A 277 -1.26 0.90 6.38
CA ASP A 277 -0.38 1.20 7.50
C ASP A 277 1.06 1.00 7.06
N VAL A 278 1.95 1.91 7.46
CA VAL A 278 3.35 1.96 7.04
C VAL A 278 4.24 2.04 8.27
N LEU A 279 5.28 1.21 8.30
CA LEU A 279 6.39 1.33 9.24
C LEU A 279 7.71 1.04 8.56
N VAL A 280 8.82 1.40 9.22
CA VAL A 280 10.16 1.04 8.77
C VAL A 280 10.81 0.02 9.69
N ARG A 281 11.47 -0.97 9.09
CA ARG A 281 12.29 -1.98 9.78
C ARG A 281 13.75 -1.71 9.47
N VAL A 282 14.47 -1.09 10.40
CA VAL A 282 15.89 -0.73 10.20
C VAL A 282 16.76 -1.89 10.68
N PRO A 283 17.49 -2.59 9.81
CA PRO A 283 18.31 -3.72 10.23
C PRO A 283 19.51 -3.34 11.08
N TYR A 284 20.06 -4.33 11.79
CA TYR A 284 21.42 -4.20 12.31
C TYR A 284 22.44 -3.96 11.19
N GLY A 285 23.48 -3.18 11.52
CA GLY A 285 24.59 -2.88 10.62
C GLY A 285 24.34 -1.74 9.63
N VAL A 286 23.17 -1.08 9.69
CA VAL A 286 22.94 0.21 8.99
C VAL A 286 23.85 1.28 9.61
N ALA A 287 24.49 2.07 8.75
CA ALA A 287 25.42 3.11 9.20
C ALA A 287 24.66 4.28 9.86
N TYR A 288 25.28 4.91 10.85
CA TYR A 288 24.71 6.08 11.53
C TYR A 288 24.55 7.26 10.56
N GLY A 289 23.50 8.04 10.76
CA GLY A 289 23.16 9.23 9.98
C GLY A 289 22.03 9.01 8.98
N GLN A 290 21.70 10.05 8.22
CA GLN A 290 20.64 10.00 7.22
C GLN A 290 21.04 9.09 6.05
N VAL A 291 20.23 8.07 5.76
CA VAL A 291 20.35 7.22 4.57
C VAL A 291 19.71 7.90 3.35
N GLN A 292 19.87 7.35 2.15
CA GLN A 292 19.19 7.91 0.98
C GLN A 292 17.67 7.83 1.16
N THR A 293 16.98 8.91 0.76
CA THR A 293 15.52 8.91 0.68
C THR A 293 15.06 7.82 -0.28
N GLY A 294 14.17 6.96 0.19
CA GLY A 294 13.52 5.97 -0.64
C GLY A 294 12.14 6.41 -1.09
N GLN A 295 11.53 5.57 -1.93
CA GLN A 295 10.20 5.76 -2.51
C GLN A 295 9.33 4.54 -2.19
N LEU A 296 8.09 4.79 -1.80
CA LEU A 296 6.99 3.83 -1.80
C LEU A 296 6.04 4.26 -2.91
N THR A 297 5.91 3.45 -3.94
CA THR A 297 5.09 3.72 -5.12
C THR A 297 3.79 2.94 -4.99
N VAL A 298 2.65 3.64 -5.12
CA VAL A 298 1.33 3.02 -5.25
C VAL A 298 1.00 2.90 -6.73
N ILE A 299 0.59 1.71 -7.15
CA ILE A 299 0.13 1.45 -8.51
C ILE A 299 -1.34 1.10 -8.45
N ALA A 300 -2.14 1.71 -9.32
CA ALA A 300 -3.57 1.49 -9.43
C ALA A 300 -3.94 1.16 -10.88
N GLN A 301 -4.72 0.10 -11.06
CA GLN A 301 -5.14 -0.40 -12.36
C GLN A 301 -6.66 -0.45 -12.44
N VAL A 302 -7.20 0.00 -13.58
CA VAL A 302 -8.62 -0.11 -13.95
C VAL A 302 -8.99 -1.51 -14.44
#